data_AF-G0GCS1-F1
#
_entry.id   AF-G0GCS1-F1
#
_cell.length_a   1.000
_cell.length_b   1.000
_cell.length_c   1.000
_cell.angle_alpha   90.00
_cell.angle_beta   90.00
_cell.angle_gamma   90.00
#
_symmetry.space_group_name_H-M   'P 1'
#
loop_
_entity.id
_entity.type
_entity.pdbx_description
1 polymer ?
#
loop_
_entity_poly.entity_id
_entity_poly.type
_entity_poly.pdbx_seq_one_letter_code
_entity_poly.pdbx_strand_id
1 'polypeptide(L)'
;MRAPSPLTFLIGLLLLGYAVYHFVVGLTLWAVVKLLIGGGLIAVSFTSARWALVLLGHLIMTCGALLVAAGVYYAPIVQRTVEETGRLSLLQILAQPLFWGIFAILGGVCATMHGFCRCVRREWRLPG
;
A
#
# COMPACT_ATOMS: atom_id res chain seq x y z
N MET A 1 -11.03 18.25 -12.49
CA MET A 1 -10.32 17.58 -11.39
C MET A 1 -11.33 17.34 -10.28
N ARG A 2 -11.41 16.12 -9.71
CA ARG A 2 -12.31 15.84 -8.57
C ARG A 2 -11.62 16.32 -7.30
N ALA A 3 -12.36 16.90 -6.36
CA ALA A 3 -11.78 17.25 -5.06
C ALA A 3 -11.21 15.98 -4.40
N PRO A 4 -9.98 16.00 -3.89
CA PRO A 4 -9.37 14.84 -3.25
C PRO A 4 -10.19 14.48 -2.01
N SER A 5 -10.42 13.19 -1.77
CA SER A 5 -10.92 12.73 -0.47
C SER A 5 -9.87 13.08 0.58
N PRO A 6 -10.19 13.93 1.58
CA PRO A 6 -9.20 14.42 2.53
C PRO A 6 -8.53 13.27 3.30
N LEU A 7 -9.28 12.19 3.57
CA LEU A 7 -8.76 10.98 4.18
C LEU A 7 -7.68 10.29 3.34
N THR A 8 -7.94 10.07 2.04
CA THR A 8 -7.00 9.36 1.14
C THR A 8 -5.72 10.16 0.94
N PHE A 9 -5.86 11.48 0.81
CA PHE A 9 -4.73 12.38 0.70
C PHE A 9 -3.89 12.39 1.99
N LEU A 10 -4.52 12.47 3.16
CA LEU A 10 -3.84 12.44 4.46
C LEU A 10 -3.08 11.12 4.68
N ILE A 11 -3.73 9.97 4.41
CA ILE A 11 -3.09 8.65 4.51
C ILE A 11 -1.90 8.55 3.56
N GLY A 12 -2.06 9.02 2.32
CA GLY A 12 -0.98 9.07 1.34
C GLY A 12 0.23 9.89 1.82
N LEU A 13 -0.02 11.08 2.39
CA LEU A 13 1.02 11.95 2.93
C LEU A 13 1.77 11.31 4.11
N LEU A 14 1.03 10.66 5.01
CA LEU A 14 1.58 9.99 6.19
C LEU A 14 2.47 8.80 5.79
N LEU A 15 2.03 8.01 4.80
CA LEU A 15 2.84 6.93 4.22
C LEU A 15 4.10 7.45 3.53
N LEU A 16 4.01 8.60 2.86
CA LEU A 16 5.14 9.23 2.19
C LEU A 16 6.18 9.74 3.20
N GLY A 17 5.73 10.39 4.28
CA GLY A 17 6.60 10.76 5.40
C GLY A 17 7.26 9.54 6.06
N TYR A 18 6.52 8.45 6.24
CA TYR A 18 7.07 7.22 6.79
C TYR A 18 8.03 6.49 5.84
N ALA A 19 7.84 6.62 4.53
CA ALA A 19 8.81 6.17 3.53
C ALA A 19 10.13 6.93 3.65
N VAL A 20 10.08 8.26 3.79
CA VAL A 20 11.29 9.09 3.97
C VAL A 20 12.05 8.68 5.23
N TYR A 21 11.36 8.46 6.36
CA TYR A 21 11.99 7.95 7.58
C TYR A 21 12.73 6.62 7.33
N HIS A 22 12.11 5.66 6.64
CA HIS A 22 12.76 4.38 6.34
C HIS A 22 13.93 4.49 5.36
N PHE A 23 13.92 5.46 4.44
CA PHE A 23 15.10 5.76 3.62
C PHE A 23 16.28 6.21 4.49
N VAL A 24 16.02 7.08 5.47
CA VAL A 24 17.06 7.61 6.37
C VAL A 24 17.65 6.52 7.26
N VAL A 25 16.84 5.55 7.71
CA VAL A 25 17.29 4.43 8.57
C VAL A 25 17.94 3.29 7.75
N GLY A 26 18.09 3.43 6.43
CA GLY A 26 18.74 2.43 5.57
C GLY A 26 17.83 1.25 5.18
N LEU A 27 16.54 1.33 5.47
CA LEU A 27 15.53 0.33 5.11
C LEU A 27 14.96 0.62 3.70
N THR A 28 15.85 0.61 2.70
CA THR A 28 15.56 1.11 1.33
C THR A 28 14.43 0.36 0.62
N LEU A 29 14.43 -0.97 0.63
CA LEU A 29 13.37 -1.78 -0.01
C LEU A 29 11.98 -1.45 0.57
N TRP A 30 11.94 -1.23 1.88
CA TRP A 30 10.75 -0.93 2.68
C TRP A 30 10.23 0.47 2.43
N ALA A 31 11.15 1.40 2.19
CA ALA A 31 10.86 2.77 1.86
C ALA A 31 10.27 2.88 0.45
N VAL A 32 10.82 2.17 -0.54
CA VAL A 32 10.31 2.15 -1.92
C VAL A 32 8.87 1.69 -1.98
N VAL A 33 8.51 0.61 -1.28
CA VAL A 33 7.12 0.13 -1.24
C VAL A 33 6.18 1.20 -0.68
N LYS A 34 6.53 1.79 0.48
CA LYS A 34 5.69 2.80 1.14
C LYS A 34 5.57 4.06 0.28
N LEU A 35 6.62 4.40 -0.45
CA LEU A 35 6.64 5.49 -1.42
C LEU A 35 5.70 5.20 -2.60
N LEU A 36 5.72 3.98 -3.15
CA LEU A 36 4.82 3.58 -4.24
C LEU A 36 3.35 3.59 -3.80
N ILE A 37 3.05 3.08 -2.60
CA ILE A 37 1.68 3.08 -2.07
C ILE A 37 1.23 4.52 -1.74
N GLY A 38 2.05 5.27 -0.99
CA GLY A 38 1.74 6.65 -0.58
C GLY A 38 1.62 7.60 -1.78
N GLY A 39 2.60 7.57 -2.69
CA GLY A 39 2.58 8.33 -3.93
C GLY A 39 1.42 7.94 -4.84
N GLY A 40 1.10 6.64 -4.92
CA GLY A 40 -0.06 6.14 -5.64
C GLY A 40 -1.40 6.67 -5.11
N LEU A 41 -1.58 6.69 -3.79
CA LEU A 41 -2.78 7.25 -3.15
C LEU A 41 -2.93 8.75 -3.40
N ILE A 42 -1.82 9.49 -3.35
CA ILE A 42 -1.81 10.92 -3.68
C ILE A 42 -2.19 11.11 -5.15
N ALA A 43 -1.53 10.40 -6.07
CA ALA A 43 -1.81 10.49 -7.50
C ALA A 43 -3.30 10.19 -7.82
N VAL A 44 -3.85 9.12 -7.24
CA VAL A 44 -5.27 8.74 -7.41
C VAL A 44 -6.22 9.76 -6.80
N SER A 45 -5.82 10.48 -5.76
CA SER A 45 -6.65 11.56 -5.21
C SER A 45 -6.93 12.67 -6.23
N PHE A 46 -6.09 12.79 -7.27
CA PHE A 46 -6.24 13.78 -8.33
C PHE A 46 -6.72 13.19 -9.68
N THR A 47 -6.68 11.87 -9.88
CA THR A 47 -7.13 11.22 -11.13
C THR A 47 -8.42 10.41 -10.96
N SER A 48 -9.32 10.53 -11.93
CA SER A 48 -10.51 9.67 -12.05
C SER A 48 -10.41 8.70 -13.21
N ALA A 49 -9.20 8.44 -13.72
CA ALA A 49 -8.99 7.56 -14.85
C ALA A 49 -9.05 6.09 -14.43
N ARG A 50 -9.94 5.31 -15.05
CA ARG A 50 -10.07 3.86 -14.81
C ARG A 50 -8.75 3.14 -14.97
N TRP A 51 -8.03 3.40 -16.06
CA TRP A 51 -6.78 2.71 -16.36
C TRP A 51 -5.73 2.96 -15.27
N ALA A 52 -5.67 4.18 -14.73
CA ALA A 52 -4.72 4.54 -13.68
C ALA A 52 -4.99 3.80 -12.37
N LEU A 53 -6.26 3.66 -11.97
CA LEU A 53 -6.66 2.90 -10.80
C LEU A 53 -6.34 1.40 -10.93
N VAL A 54 -6.59 0.82 -12.10
CA VAL A 54 -6.32 -0.60 -12.37
C VAL A 54 -4.82 -0.88 -12.40
N LEU A 55 -4.03 -0.05 -13.09
CA LEU A 55 -2.56 -0.17 -13.12
C LEU A 55 -1.95 0.00 -11.74
N LEU A 56 -2.39 1.01 -10.98
CA LEU A 56 -1.92 1.21 -9.62
C LEU A 56 -2.28 0.00 -8.74
N GLY A 57 -3.51 -0.51 -8.85
CA GLY A 57 -3.95 -1.70 -8.12
C GLY A 57 -3.04 -2.90 -8.39
N HIS A 58 -2.73 -3.18 -9.65
CA HIS A 58 -1.81 -4.27 -10.02
C HIS A 58 -0.40 -4.05 -9.49
N LEU A 59 0.15 -2.84 -9.63
CA LEU A 59 1.48 -2.51 -9.12
C LEU A 59 1.56 -2.73 -7.60
N ILE A 60 0.57 -2.23 -6.85
CA ILE A 60 0.52 -2.40 -5.40
C ILE A 60 0.35 -3.89 -5.03
N MET A 61 -0.49 -4.66 -5.74
CA MET A 61 -0.63 -6.11 -5.50
C MET A 61 0.69 -6.85 -5.74
N THR A 62 1.40 -6.56 -6.83
CA THR A 62 2.70 -7.18 -7.13
C THR A 62 3.75 -6.83 -6.07
N CYS A 63 3.85 -5.56 -5.67
CA CYS A 63 4.72 -5.15 -4.56
C CYS A 63 4.32 -5.83 -3.23
N GLY A 64 3.01 -5.96 -2.99
CA GLY A 64 2.45 -6.68 -1.84
C GLY A 64 2.85 -8.15 -1.80
N ALA A 65 2.77 -8.85 -2.94
CA ALA A 65 3.19 -10.23 -3.06
C ALA A 65 4.69 -10.41 -2.78
N LEU A 66 5.53 -9.50 -3.29
CA LEU A 66 6.98 -9.49 -2.99
C LEU A 66 7.26 -9.28 -1.50
N LEU A 67 6.51 -8.40 -0.82
CA LEU A 67 6.63 -8.19 0.62
C LEU A 67 6.17 -9.39 1.44
N VAL A 68 5.09 -10.06 1.02
CA VAL A 68 4.65 -11.30 1.68
C VAL A 68 5.73 -12.37 1.54
N ALA A 69 6.29 -12.55 0.34
CA ALA A 69 7.39 -13.49 0.13
C ALA A 69 8.61 -13.14 1.00
N ALA A 70 9.00 -11.88 1.07
CA ALA A 70 10.06 -11.42 1.97
C ALA A 70 9.69 -11.67 3.45
N GLY A 71 8.45 -11.43 3.86
CA GLY A 71 7.99 -11.65 5.23
C GLY A 71 8.00 -13.10 5.67
N VAL A 72 7.63 -14.01 4.78
CA VAL A 72 7.77 -15.45 5.01
C VAL A 72 9.25 -15.82 5.14
N TYR A 73 10.13 -15.23 4.33
CA TYR A 73 11.57 -15.44 4.43
C TYR A 73 12.18 -14.94 5.76
N TYR A 74 11.71 -13.80 6.28
CA TYR A 74 12.17 -13.24 7.56
C TYR A 74 11.50 -13.86 8.81
N ALA A 75 10.43 -14.64 8.64
CA ALA A 75 9.70 -15.28 9.74
C ALA A 75 10.61 -16.05 10.74
N PRO A 76 11.57 -16.90 10.33
CA PRO A 76 12.42 -17.63 11.27
C PRO A 76 13.35 -16.73 12.10
N ILE A 77 13.69 -15.54 11.61
CA ILE A 77 14.49 -14.57 12.39
C ILE A 77 13.62 -13.98 13.51
N VAL A 78 12.39 -13.59 13.18
CA VAL A 78 11.42 -13.08 14.17
C VAL A 78 11.09 -14.15 15.20
N GLN A 79 10.91 -15.41 14.78
CA GLN A 79 10.67 -16.53 15.67
C GLN A 79 11.78 -16.68 16.71
N ARG A 80 13.05 -16.65 16.28
CA ARG A 80 14.19 -16.70 17.22
C ARG A 80 14.19 -15.54 18.21
N THR A 81 13.92 -14.33 17.75
CA THR A 81 13.81 -13.17 18.65
C THR A 81 12.71 -13.37 19.70
N VAL A 82 11.55 -13.91 19.30
CA VAL A 82 10.44 -14.19 20.22
C VAL A 82 10.79 -15.31 21.20
N GLU A 83 11.50 -16.35 20.77
CA GLU A 83 11.98 -17.44 21.65
C GLU A 83 12.98 -16.92 22.69
N GLU A 84 13.89 -16.02 22.31
CA GLU A 84 14.89 -15.43 23.21
C GLU A 84 14.31 -14.41 24.19
N THR A 85 13.39 -13.55 23.74
CA THR A 85 12.83 -12.46 24.57
C THR A 85 11.49 -12.80 25.23
N GLY A 86 10.85 -13.90 24.82
CA GLY A 86 9.54 -14.34 25.31
C GLY A 86 8.39 -13.39 24.96
N ARG A 87 8.61 -12.38 24.10
CA ARG A 87 7.63 -11.30 23.83
C ARG A 87 7.65 -10.91 22.36
N LEU A 88 6.46 -10.75 21.78
CA LEU A 88 6.29 -10.17 20.46
C LEU A 88 5.81 -8.71 20.61
N SER A 89 6.64 -7.75 20.21
CA SER A 89 6.28 -6.33 20.32
C SER A 89 5.40 -5.89 19.13
N LEU A 90 4.42 -5.01 19.39
CA LEU A 90 3.58 -4.43 18.32
C LEU A 90 4.41 -3.68 17.29
N LEU A 91 5.46 -2.99 17.74
CA LEU A 91 6.37 -2.28 16.85
C LEU A 91 7.06 -3.24 15.87
N GLN A 92 7.44 -4.42 16.34
CA GLN A 92 8.07 -5.45 15.52
C GLN A 92 7.10 -6.02 14.48
N ILE A 93 5.82 -6.23 14.82
CA ILE A 93 4.77 -6.63 13.88
C ILE A 93 4.55 -5.55 12.81
N LEU A 94 4.41 -4.29 13.23
CA LEU A 94 4.20 -3.16 12.33
C LEU A 94 5.44 -2.87 11.48
N ALA A 95 6.63 -3.30 11.89
CA ALA A 95 7.83 -3.23 11.07
C ALA A 95 7.95 -4.41 10.08
N GLN A 96 7.22 -5.51 10.28
CA GLN A 96 7.35 -6.70 9.43
C GLN A 96 6.82 -6.45 8.01
N PRO A 97 7.46 -7.05 6.98
CA PRO A 97 7.06 -6.84 5.60
C PRO A 97 5.78 -7.64 5.32
N LEU A 98 5.58 -8.74 6.06
CA LEU A 98 4.36 -9.53 6.01
C LEU A 98 3.11 -8.68 6.28
N PHE A 99 3.16 -7.83 7.31
CA PHE A 99 2.05 -6.94 7.68
C PHE A 99 1.72 -6.00 6.50
N TRP A 100 2.70 -5.23 6.04
CA TRP A 100 2.50 -4.29 4.95
C TRP A 100 2.19 -4.97 3.61
N GLY A 101 2.69 -6.17 3.39
CA GLY A 101 2.41 -6.98 2.21
C GLY A 101 0.94 -7.35 2.11
N ILE A 102 0.34 -7.82 3.21
CA ILE A 102 -1.10 -8.13 3.27
C ILE A 102 -1.93 -6.86 3.03
N PHE A 103 -1.60 -5.76 3.70
CA PHE A 103 -2.29 -4.48 3.50
C PHE A 103 -2.15 -3.95 2.07
N ALA A 104 -0.99 -4.11 1.44
CA ALA A 104 -0.77 -3.74 0.05
C ALA A 104 -1.64 -4.60 -0.88
N ILE A 105 -1.65 -5.92 -0.73
CA ILE A 105 -2.48 -6.79 -1.57
C ILE A 105 -3.96 -6.41 -1.46
N LEU A 106 -4.48 -6.29 -0.24
CA LEU A 106 -5.88 -5.90 -0.01
C LEU A 106 -6.17 -4.50 -0.58
N GLY A 107 -5.29 -3.53 -0.34
CA GLY A 107 -5.41 -2.18 -0.90
C GLY A 107 -5.37 -2.15 -2.42
N GLY A 108 -4.54 -2.98 -3.05
CA GLY A 108 -4.43 -3.13 -4.50
C GLY A 108 -5.68 -3.77 -5.12
N VAL A 109 -6.27 -4.77 -4.45
CA VAL A 109 -7.58 -5.33 -4.83
C VAL A 109 -8.66 -4.23 -4.75
N CYS A 110 -8.70 -3.47 -3.65
CA CYS A 110 -9.65 -2.36 -3.50
C CYS A 110 -9.50 -1.31 -4.62
N ALA A 111 -8.27 -0.91 -4.95
CA ALA A 111 -8.00 0.04 -6.05
C ALA A 111 -8.46 -0.51 -7.41
N THR A 112 -8.21 -1.79 -7.66
CA THR A 112 -8.63 -2.47 -8.90
C THR A 112 -10.16 -2.49 -9.01
N MET A 113 -10.85 -2.89 -7.94
CA MET A 113 -12.32 -2.91 -7.89
C MET A 113 -12.91 -1.51 -8.04
N HIS A 114 -12.30 -0.50 -7.42
CA HIS A 114 -12.72 0.90 -7.58
C HIS A 114 -12.60 1.40 -9.03
N GLY A 115 -11.62 0.92 -9.79
CA GLY A 115 -11.51 1.18 -11.23
C GLY A 115 -12.73 0.74 -12.03
N PHE A 116 -13.48 -0.24 -11.52
CA PHE A 116 -14.70 -0.76 -12.16
C PHE A 116 -16.01 -0.18 -11.58
N CYS A 117 -15.95 0.60 -10.49
CA CYS A 117 -17.12 1.20 -9.87
C CYS A 117 -17.79 2.27 -10.76
N ARG A 118 -19.11 2.44 -10.59
CA ARG A 118 -19.92 3.49 -11.24
C ARG A 118 -19.38 4.91 -10.97
N CYS A 119 -18.73 5.12 -9.82
CA CYS A 119 -18.11 6.39 -9.47
C CYS A 119 -16.98 6.82 -10.42
N VAL A 120 -16.39 5.87 -11.14
CA VAL A 120 -15.25 6.05 -12.06
C VAL A 120 -15.68 5.85 -13.51
N ARG A 121 -16.54 4.85 -13.78
CA ARG A 121 -17.15 4.66 -15.10
C ARG A 121 -18.22 5.74 -15.35
N ARG A 122 -17.87 6.77 -16.12
CA ARG A 122 -18.84 7.79 -16.62
C ARG A 122 -19.80 7.25 -17.69
N GLU A 123 -19.80 5.94 -17.90
CA GLU A 123 -20.42 5.22 -19.02
C GLU A 123 -21.93 4.94 -18.84
N TRP A 124 -22.52 5.29 -17.68
CA TRP A 124 -23.94 5.02 -17.38
C TRP A 124 -24.92 6.14 -17.76
N ARG A 125 -24.52 7.15 -18.56
CA ARG A 125 -25.53 7.99 -19.23
C ARG A 125 -26.10 7.19 -20.39
N LEU A 126 -27.26 6.58 -20.17
CA LEU A 126 -28.12 6.15 -21.27
C LEU A 126 -28.31 7.35 -22.19
N PRO A 127 -28.08 7.22 -23.52
CA PRO A 127 -28.53 8.25 -24.44
C PRO A 127 -30.04 8.34 -24.32
N GLY A 128 -30.51 9.47 -23.79
CA GLY A 128 -31.93 9.86 -23.83
C GLY A 128 -32.26 10.47 -25.18
#